data_AF-A0A952WG55-F1
#
_entry.id   AF-A0A952WG55-F1
#
_cell.length_a   1.000
_cell.length_b   1.000
_cell.length_c   1.000
_cell.angle_alpha   90.00
_cell.angle_beta   90.00
_cell.angle_gamma   90.00
#
_symmetry.space_group_name_H-M   'P 1'
#
loop_
_entity.id
_entity.type
_entity.pdbx_description
1 polymer ?
#
loop_
_entity_poly.entity_id
_entity_poly.type
_entity_poly.pdbx_seq_one_letter_code
_entity_poly.pdbx_strand_id
1 'polypeptide(L)' 'MLSVAGCQEPLLAPDEPRSQYDRYDAVRDQRAATVYTDEFGYKRPNLRGRLLPKE' A
#
# COMPACT_ATOMS: atom_id res chain seq x y z
N MET A 1 19.21 5.82 -26.53
CA MET A 1 19.47 5.94 -25.07
C MET A 1 18.21 5.55 -24.34
N LEU A 2 18.24 4.41 -23.64
CA LEU A 2 17.11 3.79 -22.97
C LEU A 2 17.35 3.89 -21.45
N SER A 3 16.91 4.99 -20.84
CA SER A 3 16.89 5.09 -19.36
C SER A 3 16.01 6.25 -18.88
N VAL A 4 14.70 6.05 -19.01
CA VAL A 4 13.73 6.64 -18.08
C VAL A 4 13.15 5.50 -17.26
N ALA A 5 14.03 4.74 -16.59
CA ALA A 5 13.63 3.91 -15.47
C ALA A 5 13.42 4.87 -14.29
N GLY A 6 12.26 5.51 -14.25
CA GLY A 6 11.79 6.14 -13.03
C GLY A 6 11.53 5.02 -12.03
N CYS A 7 12.53 4.67 -11.22
CA CYS A 7 12.27 4.02 -9.94
C CYS A 7 11.46 5.02 -9.13
N GLN A 8 10.13 4.97 -9.29
CA GLN A 8 9.26 5.62 -8.32
C GLN A 8 9.36 4.77 -7.07
N GLU A 9 10.15 5.27 -6.11
CA GLU A 9 10.11 4.78 -4.74
C GLU A 9 8.63 4.72 -4.34
N PRO A 10 8.09 3.53 -3.99
CA PRO A 10 6.70 3.44 -3.61
C PRO A 10 6.50 4.34 -2.39
N LEU A 11 5.53 5.26 -2.46
CA LEU A 11 5.27 6.23 -1.39
C LEU A 11 5.09 5.58 -0.01
N LEU A 12 4.65 4.33 0.01
CA LEU A 12 4.59 3.49 1.20
C LEU A 12 5.06 2.08 0.81
N ALA A 13 6.15 1.59 1.39
CA ALA A 13 6.67 0.26 1.05
C ALA A 13 5.72 -0.85 1.54
N PRO A 14 5.73 -2.06 0.94
CA PRO A 14 4.83 -3.16 1.34
C PRO A 14 5.04 -3.63 2.79
N ASP A 15 6.26 -3.52 3.29
CA ASP A 15 6.69 -3.94 4.61
C ASP A 15 6.74 -2.80 5.62
N GLU A 16 6.57 -1.55 5.18
CA GLU A 16 6.56 -0.38 6.05
C GLU A 16 5.37 -0.39 7.01
N PRO A 17 5.62 -0.39 8.34
CA PRO A 17 4.57 -0.45 9.34
C PRO A 17 3.78 0.87 9.39
N ARG A 18 2.45 0.77 9.28
CA ARG A 18 1.56 1.96 9.35
C ARG A 18 1.36 2.49 10.77
N SER A 19 1.44 1.61 11.75
CA SER A 19 1.20 1.90 13.17
C SER A 19 1.80 0.80 14.04
N GLN A 20 1.79 1.00 15.35
CA GLN A 20 2.21 -0.03 16.32
C GLN A 20 1.35 -1.30 16.26
N TYR A 21 0.15 -1.22 15.70
CA TYR A 21 -0.80 -2.33 15.59
C TYR A 21 -0.63 -3.13 14.28
N ASP A 22 0.22 -2.70 13.35
CA ASP A 22 0.32 -3.32 12.02
C ASP A 22 0.73 -4.81 12.08
N ARG A 23 1.57 -5.17 13.06
CA ARG A 23 1.91 -6.58 13.35
C ARG A 23 0.70 -7.39 13.80
N TYR A 24 -0.15 -6.80 14.64
CA TYR A 24 -1.36 -7.45 15.13
C TYR A 24 -2.36 -7.67 14.00
N ASP A 25 -2.52 -6.67 13.12
CA ASP A 25 -3.39 -6.75 11.94
C ASP A 25 -2.90 -7.84 10.97
N ALA A 26 -1.59 -7.94 10.74
CA ALA A 26 -1.01 -8.96 9.86
C ALA A 26 -1.31 -10.39 10.31
N VAL A 27 -1.22 -10.67 11.61
CA VAL A 27 -1.51 -12.01 12.17
C VAL A 27 -3.01 -12.36 12.04
N ARG A 28 -3.88 -11.35 11.93
CA ARG A 28 -5.33 -11.52 11.80
C ARG A 28 -5.82 -11.42 10.36
N ASP A 29 -4.91 -11.32 9.40
CA ASP A 29 -5.21 -11.09 7.98
C ASP A 29 -6.04 -9.80 7.75
N GLN A 30 -5.79 -8.78 8.58
CA GLN A 30 -6.45 -7.47 8.52
C GLN A 30 -5.54 -6.37 7.98
N ARG A 31 -4.38 -6.74 7.43
CA ARG A 31 -3.42 -5.79 6.89
C ARG A 31 -3.96 -5.18 5.60
N ALA A 32 -3.99 -3.86 5.52
CA ALA A 32 -4.42 -3.17 4.31
C ALA A 32 -3.47 -3.46 3.14
N ALA A 33 -4.02 -3.87 2.01
CA ALA A 33 -3.24 -4.11 0.78
C ALA A 33 -2.54 -2.83 0.32
N THR A 34 -1.34 -2.94 -0.27
CA THR A 34 -0.56 -1.80 -0.78
C THR A 34 -1.18 -1.14 -2.00
N VAL A 35 -1.86 -1.92 -2.83
CA VAL A 35 -2.52 -1.48 -4.06
C VAL A 35 -3.91 -2.07 -4.15
N TYR A 36 -4.80 -1.37 -4.84
CA TYR A 36 -6.11 -1.87 -5.25
C TYR A 36 -6.26 -1.72 -6.76
N THR A 37 -7.19 -2.45 -7.34
CA THR A 37 -7.56 -2.30 -8.75
C THR A 37 -8.75 -1.37 -8.82
N ASP A 38 -8.63 -0.27 -9.57
CA ASP A 38 -9.73 0.67 -9.77
C ASP A 38 -10.77 0.13 -10.77
N GLU A 39 -11.87 0.85 -10.92
CA GLU A 39 -12.97 0.52 -11.82
C GLU A 39 -12.57 0.43 -13.30
N PHE A 40 -11.41 0.97 -13.68
CA PHE A 40 -10.86 0.91 -15.03
C PHE A 40 -9.80 -0.19 -15.20
N GLY A 41 -9.55 -0.99 -14.15
CA GLY A 41 -8.57 -2.07 -14.16
C GLY A 41 -7.13 -1.63 -13.89
N TYR A 42 -6.89 -0.36 -13.53
CA TYR A 42 -5.56 0.11 -13.21
C TYR A 42 -5.20 -0.19 -11.75
N LYS A 43 -3.94 -0.58 -11.53
CA LYS A 43 -3.38 -0.73 -10.18
C LYS A 43 -3.09 0.65 -9.59
N ARG A 44 -3.75 0.98 -8.48
CA ARG A 44 -3.59 2.25 -7.77
C ARG A 44 -3.07 2.02 -6.35
N PRO A 45 -2.25 2.93 -5.80
CA PRO A 45 -1.80 2.84 -4.42
C PRO A 45 -2.98 3.02 -3.46
N ASN A 46 -3.09 2.13 -2.47
CA ASN A 46 -4.17 2.14 -1.48
C ASN A 46 -3.86 3.09 -0.32
N LEU A 47 -3.73 4.39 -0.61
CA LEU A 47 -3.38 5.39 0.40
C LEU A 47 -4.48 5.50 1.47
N ARG A 48 -5.75 5.43 1.07
CA ARG A 48 -6.88 5.54 2.01
C ARG A 48 -6.90 4.38 3.00
N GLY A 49 -6.80 3.14 2.53
CA GLY A 49 -6.78 1.97 3.42
C GLY A 49 -5.54 1.90 4.32
N ARG A 50 -4.42 2.51 3.91
CA ARG A 50 -3.19 2.53 4.71
C ARG A 50 -3.11 3.69 5.71
N LEU A 51 -3.66 4.86 5.38
CA LEU A 51 -3.49 6.10 6.16
C LEU A 51 -4.71 6.48 7.00
N LEU A 52 -5.92 6.04 6.64
CA LEU A 52 -7.13 6.37 7.40
C LEU A 52 -7.40 5.35 8.51
N PRO A 53 -8.09 5.74 9.60
CA PRO A 53 -8.58 4.82 10.60
C PRO A 53 -9.46 3.74 9.98
N LYS A 54 -9.38 2.53 10.54
CA LYS A 54 -10.32 1.46 10.24
C LYS A 54 -11.60 1.75 11.03
N GLU A 55 -12.72 1.91 10.34
CA GLU A 55 -14.05 1.95 10.97
C GLU A 55 -14.46 0.58 11.50
#